data_AF-A0A7W7QHT4-F1
#
_entry.id   AF-A0A7W7QHT4-F1
#
_cell.length_a   1.000
_cell.length_b   1.000
_cell.length_c   1.000
_cell.angle_alpha   90.00
_cell.angle_beta   90.00
_cell.angle_gamma   90.00
#
_symmetry.space_group_name_H-M   'P 1'
#
loop_
_entity.id
_entity.type
_entity.pdbx_description
1 polymer ?
#
loop_
_entity_poly.entity_id
_entity_poly.type
_entity_poly.pdbx_seq_one_letter_code
_entity_poly.pdbx_strand_id
1 'polypeptide(L)'
;MMMTCDDMRMSLGAYVLGALEPEECVLVEAHLAECDGCRAEFEELTGVAAFLGKVSQEDVAQAASPPHAVLDRLLSARARRRRMSRVLLSLAASVLVVGLGGTMWASMRQSQDGGSSAAMPAAVSASAGGESGQSRLMKDQGQGYAGSASESPSPEAQDNQVFSGVPEKRRVVKGTEGPVHATVVLTEGEGTTTVKVVVSGIAKGTPCRLDVVGAGGQRQTAANWVVNKAAYDRSGPFQGSTTIPFGSISKVEVTTEQGETLVGVTVP
;
A
#
# COMPACT_ATOMS: atom_id res chain seq x y z
N MET A 1 14.47 5.30 -22.48
CA MET A 1 15.14 5.93 -21.32
C MET A 1 16.29 5.03 -20.87
N MET A 2 17.56 5.45 -20.95
CA MET A 2 18.76 4.65 -20.54
C MET A 2 18.59 4.24 -19.07
N MET A 3 18.68 2.96 -18.72
CA MET A 3 18.79 2.51 -17.33
C MET A 3 20.17 2.93 -16.93
N THR A 4 20.16 3.97 -16.16
CA THR A 4 21.32 4.62 -15.63
C THR A 4 21.83 3.80 -14.46
N CYS A 5 23.06 4.05 -14.04
CA CYS A 5 23.51 3.53 -12.76
C CYS A 5 22.55 3.93 -11.63
N ASP A 6 21.94 5.12 -11.68
CA ASP A 6 20.98 5.58 -10.68
C ASP A 6 19.79 4.61 -10.51
N ASP A 7 19.18 4.19 -11.62
CA ASP A 7 18.08 3.21 -11.61
C ASP A 7 18.52 1.88 -10.98
N MET A 8 19.73 1.40 -11.33
CA MET A 8 20.27 0.16 -10.78
C MET A 8 20.58 0.25 -9.28
N ARG A 9 21.10 1.39 -8.81
CA ARG A 9 21.39 1.61 -7.39
C ARG A 9 20.11 1.50 -6.55
N MET A 10 18.98 2.01 -7.05
CA MET A 10 17.69 1.85 -6.37
C MET A 10 17.25 0.38 -6.29
N SER A 11 17.47 -0.40 -7.35
CA SER A 11 17.13 -1.83 -7.39
C SER A 11 18.03 -2.73 -6.52
N LEU A 12 19.27 -2.31 -6.21
CA LEU A 12 20.21 -3.11 -5.40
C LEU A 12 19.66 -3.47 -4.01
N GLY A 13 18.96 -2.54 -3.35
CA GLY A 13 18.37 -2.81 -2.03
C GLY A 13 17.34 -3.93 -2.07
N ALA A 14 16.44 -3.90 -3.05
CA ALA A 14 15.43 -4.94 -3.24
C ALA A 14 16.06 -6.26 -3.75
N TYR A 15 17.13 -6.20 -4.56
CA TYR A 15 17.88 -7.38 -4.97
C TYR A 15 18.51 -8.12 -3.78
N VAL A 16 19.20 -7.40 -2.89
CA VAL A 16 19.84 -7.98 -1.69
C VAL A 16 18.79 -8.59 -0.74
N LEU A 17 17.60 -7.99 -0.65
CA LEU A 17 16.50 -8.50 0.17
C LEU A 17 15.69 -9.62 -0.51
N GLY A 18 16.04 -10.00 -1.74
CA GLY A 18 15.32 -11.03 -2.52
C GLY A 18 13.90 -10.61 -2.91
N ALA A 19 13.64 -9.30 -3.01
CA ALA A 19 12.33 -8.73 -3.29
C ALA A 19 12.14 -8.30 -4.77
N LEU A 20 13.11 -8.58 -5.63
CA LEU A 20 13.03 -8.31 -7.07
C LEU A 20 12.37 -9.46 -7.82
N GLU A 21 11.69 -9.13 -8.92
CA GLU A 21 11.18 -10.15 -9.83
C GLU A 21 12.32 -10.86 -10.57
N PRO A 22 12.16 -12.13 -10.98
CA PRO A 22 13.23 -12.92 -11.58
C PRO A 22 13.85 -12.26 -12.82
N GLU A 23 13.04 -11.60 -13.65
CA GLU A 23 13.52 -10.84 -14.81
C GLU A 23 14.38 -9.63 -14.42
N GLU A 24 14.06 -8.94 -13.33
CA GLU A 24 14.80 -7.77 -12.85
C GLU A 24 16.13 -8.19 -12.23
N CYS A 25 16.17 -9.32 -11.52
CA CYS A 25 17.41 -9.90 -10.98
C CYS A 25 18.47 -10.08 -12.07
N VAL A 26 18.09 -10.56 -13.26
CA VAL A 26 19.04 -10.79 -14.35
C VAL A 26 19.58 -9.47 -14.90
N LEU A 27 18.77 -8.40 -14.91
CA LEU A 27 19.23 -7.07 -15.33
C LEU A 27 20.26 -6.51 -14.34
N VAL A 28 20.00 -6.68 -13.04
CA VAL A 28 20.94 -6.30 -11.98
C VAL A 28 22.24 -7.10 -12.10
N GLU A 29 22.16 -8.42 -12.24
CA GLU A 29 23.33 -9.31 -12.40
C GLU A 29 24.17 -8.93 -13.64
N ALA A 30 23.52 -8.64 -14.77
CA ALA A 30 24.20 -8.17 -15.98
C ALA A 30 24.93 -6.83 -15.76
N HIS A 31 24.32 -5.89 -15.04
CA HIS A 31 24.96 -4.62 -14.72
C HIS A 31 26.15 -4.79 -13.75
N LEU A 32 25.99 -5.63 -12.72
CA LEU A 32 27.05 -5.94 -11.75
C LEU A 32 28.25 -6.64 -12.39
N ALA A 33 28.07 -7.36 -13.50
CA ALA A 33 29.19 -7.93 -14.26
C ALA A 33 30.08 -6.84 -14.89
N GLU A 34 29.50 -5.71 -15.30
CA GLU A 34 30.16 -4.66 -16.08
C GLU A 34 30.50 -3.38 -15.31
N CYS A 35 29.95 -3.16 -14.11
CA CYS A 35 30.06 -1.90 -13.37
C CYS A 35 30.67 -2.07 -11.97
N ASP A 36 31.92 -1.64 -11.79
CA ASP A 36 32.63 -1.70 -10.50
C ASP A 36 31.97 -0.85 -9.41
N GLY A 37 31.40 0.31 -9.76
CA GLY A 37 30.76 1.20 -8.80
C GLY A 37 29.51 0.60 -8.17
N CYS A 38 28.68 -0.09 -8.96
CA CYS A 38 27.50 -0.78 -8.44
C CYS A 38 27.88 -2.07 -7.69
N ARG A 39 28.98 -2.75 -8.06
CA ARG A 39 29.54 -3.87 -7.28
C ARG A 39 29.93 -3.44 -5.87
N ALA A 40 30.67 -2.34 -5.74
CA ALA A 40 31.10 -1.85 -4.44
C ALA A 40 29.90 -1.53 -3.51
N GLU A 41 28.87 -0.88 -4.04
CA GLU A 41 27.66 -0.58 -3.27
C GLU A 41 26.85 -1.83 -2.91
N PHE A 42 26.77 -2.80 -3.81
CA PHE A 42 26.15 -4.09 -3.51
C PHE A 42 26.83 -4.78 -2.32
N GLU A 43 28.17 -4.74 -2.25
CA GLU A 43 28.93 -5.28 -1.12
C GLU A 43 28.64 -4.52 0.19
N GLU A 44 28.55 -3.18 0.14
CA GLU A 44 28.15 -2.35 1.29
C GLU A 44 26.74 -2.72 1.80
N LEU A 45 25.77 -2.84 0.89
CA LEU A 45 24.37 -3.16 1.23
C LEU A 45 24.21 -4.58 1.76
N THR A 46 24.95 -5.55 1.22
CA THR A 46 24.93 -6.94 1.69
C THR A 46 25.39 -7.04 3.14
N GLY A 47 26.36 -6.21 3.54
CA GLY A 47 26.77 -6.08 4.93
C GLY A 47 25.64 -5.65 5.86
N VAL A 48 24.84 -4.66 5.47
CA VAL A 48 23.68 -4.18 6.25
C VAL A 48 22.54 -5.20 6.25
N ALA A 49 22.22 -5.80 5.11
CA ALA A 49 21.16 -6.80 5.00
C ALA A 49 21.41 -8.05 5.85
N ALA A 50 22.66 -8.45 6.03
CA ALA A 50 23.03 -9.54 6.93
C ALA A 50 22.63 -9.26 8.39
N PHE A 51 22.57 -7.99 8.82
CA PHE A 51 22.02 -7.63 10.14
C PHE A 51 20.50 -7.69 10.18
N LEU A 52 19.80 -7.33 9.10
CA LEU A 52 18.34 -7.46 9.02
C LEU A 52 17.90 -8.92 9.13
N GLY A 53 18.69 -9.86 8.62
CA GLY A 53 18.45 -11.30 8.80
C GLY A 53 18.51 -11.81 10.24
N LYS A 54 18.98 -10.99 11.20
CA LYS A 54 18.98 -11.34 12.64
C LYS A 54 17.70 -10.93 13.36
N VAL A 55 16.86 -10.12 12.72
CA VAL A 55 15.60 -9.63 13.30
C VAL A 55 14.56 -10.74 13.20
N SER A 56 14.02 -11.16 14.34
CA SER A 56 12.97 -12.19 14.37
C SER A 56 11.58 -11.59 14.10
N GLN A 57 10.61 -12.44 13.80
CA GLN A 57 9.22 -12.00 13.65
C GLN A 57 8.68 -11.37 14.95
N GLU A 58 9.11 -11.89 16.10
CA GLU A 58 8.77 -11.38 17.42
C GLU A 58 9.37 -9.99 17.65
N ASP A 59 10.61 -9.74 17.23
CA ASP A 59 11.25 -8.42 17.31
C ASP A 59 10.46 -7.38 16.49
N VAL A 60 10.03 -7.75 15.29
CA VAL A 60 9.19 -6.89 14.43
C VAL A 60 7.83 -6.64 15.07
N ALA A 61 7.17 -7.68 15.60
CA ALA A 61 5.88 -7.57 16.27
C ALA A 61 5.96 -6.68 17.53
N GLN A 62 7.07 -6.77 18.27
CA GLN A 62 7.33 -5.94 19.44
C GLN A 62 7.57 -4.48 19.06
N ALA A 63 8.34 -4.21 18.00
CA ALA A 63 8.56 -2.85 17.50
C ALA A 63 7.29 -2.22 16.91
N ALA A 64 6.43 -3.02 16.28
CA ALA A 64 5.15 -2.58 15.73
C ALA A 64 4.06 -2.40 16.80
N SER A 65 4.23 -3.01 17.99
CA SER A 65 3.29 -2.84 19.08
C SER A 65 3.46 -1.46 19.72
N PRO A 66 2.37 -0.68 19.91
CA PRO A 66 2.44 0.56 20.64
C PRO A 66 3.00 0.32 22.05
N PRO A 67 3.80 1.23 22.62
CA PRO A 67 4.29 1.06 23.99
C PRO A 67 3.11 0.79 24.93
N HIS A 68 3.19 -0.28 25.72
CA HIS A 68 2.09 -0.69 26.62
C HIS A 68 1.63 0.45 27.53
N ALA A 69 2.54 1.35 27.93
CA ALA A 69 2.21 2.56 28.69
C ALA A 69 1.20 3.49 27.99
N VAL A 70 1.25 3.62 26.66
CA VAL A 70 0.29 4.39 25.87
C VAL A 70 -1.05 3.66 25.80
N LEU A 71 -1.03 2.35 25.53
CA LEU A 71 -2.24 1.52 25.52
C LEU A 71 -2.95 1.54 26.87
N ASP A 72 -2.22 1.36 27.96
CA ASP A 72 -2.74 1.38 29.33
C ASP A 72 -3.30 2.75 29.71
N ARG A 73 -2.66 3.84 29.27
CA ARG A 73 -3.17 5.19 29.45
C ARG A 73 -4.48 5.42 28.70
N LEU A 74 -4.62 4.91 27.48
CA LEU A 74 -5.86 5.00 26.70
C LEU A 74 -6.99 4.13 27.28
N LEU A 75 -6.66 2.89 27.68
CA LEU A 75 -7.62 1.97 28.30
C LEU A 75 -8.09 2.50 29.66
N SER A 76 -7.19 2.99 30.50
CA SER A 76 -7.51 3.57 31.80
C SER A 76 -8.32 4.87 31.68
N ALA A 77 -8.00 5.75 30.72
CA ALA A 77 -8.78 6.95 30.45
C ALA A 77 -10.22 6.60 30.02
N ARG A 78 -10.39 5.60 29.14
CA ARG A 78 -11.71 5.11 28.71
C ARG A 78 -12.48 4.46 29.87
N ALA A 79 -11.82 3.65 30.69
CA ALA A 79 -12.41 3.02 31.86
C ALA A 79 -12.87 4.06 32.90
N ARG A 80 -12.05 5.08 33.17
CA ARG A 80 -12.39 6.19 34.07
C ARG A 80 -13.61 6.96 33.58
N ARG A 81 -13.68 7.31 32.29
CA ARG A 81 -14.85 8.00 31.70
C ARG A 81 -16.14 7.17 31.85
N ARG A 82 -16.08 5.85 31.62
CA ARG A 82 -17.23 4.94 31.81
C ARG A 82 -17.65 4.78 33.27
N ARG A 83 -16.72 4.78 34.22
CA ARG A 83 -17.04 4.76 35.66
C ARG A 83 -17.70 6.07 36.07
N MET A 84 -17.14 7.21 35.67
CA MET A 84 -17.70 8.54 35.98
C MET A 84 -19.10 8.72 35.40
N SER A 85 -19.37 8.29 34.16
CA SER A 85 -20.71 8.42 33.58
C SER A 85 -21.74 7.57 34.33
N ARG A 86 -21.37 6.36 34.78
CA ARG A 86 -22.24 5.50 35.60
C ARG A 86 -22.55 6.13 36.96
N VAL A 87 -21.54 6.71 37.61
CA VAL A 87 -21.73 7.42 38.89
C VAL A 87 -22.66 8.62 38.71
N LEU A 88 -22.44 9.45 37.69
CA LEU A 88 -23.30 10.60 37.40
C LEU A 88 -24.74 10.18 37.08
N LEU A 89 -24.94 9.12 36.30
CA LEU A 89 -26.27 8.57 36.02
C LEU A 89 -26.94 8.03 37.29
N SER A 90 -26.20 7.36 38.18
CA SER A 90 -26.75 6.87 39.44
C SER A 90 -27.15 8.02 40.38
N LEU A 91 -26.35 9.08 40.48
CA LEU A 91 -26.68 10.26 41.27
C LEU A 91 -27.91 10.99 40.72
N ALA A 92 -27.99 11.17 39.40
CA ALA A 92 -29.18 11.75 38.76
C ALA A 92 -30.44 10.93 39.03
N ALA A 93 -30.36 9.59 38.94
CA ALA A 93 -31.46 8.69 39.27
C ALA A 93 -31.86 8.79 40.76
N SER A 94 -30.89 8.87 41.67
CA SER A 94 -31.17 9.04 43.11
C SER A 94 -31.90 10.36 43.41
N VAL A 95 -31.51 11.47 42.77
CA VAL A 95 -32.19 12.77 42.93
C VAL A 95 -33.64 12.69 42.42
N LEU A 96 -33.89 11.99 41.30
CA LEU A 96 -35.26 11.78 40.82
C LEU A 96 -36.11 10.95 41.78
N VAL A 97 -35.55 9.89 42.37
CA VAL A 97 -36.27 9.05 43.34
C VAL A 97 -36.56 9.83 44.63
N VAL A 98 -35.62 10.62 45.13
CA VAL A 98 -35.84 11.46 46.32
C VAL A 98 -36.79 12.62 46.02
N GLY A 99 -36.73 13.21 44.82
CA GLY A 99 -37.66 14.25 44.39
C GLY A 99 -39.09 13.74 44.28
N LEU A 100 -39.31 12.63 43.56
CA LEU A 100 -40.63 12.01 43.40
C LEU A 100 -41.14 11.36 44.70
N GLY A 101 -40.26 10.73 45.47
CA GLY A 101 -40.60 10.16 46.77
C GLY A 101 -40.91 11.24 47.81
N GLY A 102 -40.18 12.36 47.77
CA GLY A 102 -40.38 13.51 48.64
C GLY A 102 -41.67 14.27 48.34
N THR A 103 -42.02 14.47 47.07
CA THR A 103 -43.33 15.06 46.71
C THR A 103 -44.48 14.13 47.09
N MET A 104 -44.33 12.82 46.90
CA MET A 104 -45.32 11.83 47.31
C MET A 104 -45.49 11.76 48.84
N TRP A 105 -44.40 11.85 49.61
CA TRP A 105 -44.43 11.86 51.07
C TRP A 105 -45.00 13.16 51.64
N ALA A 106 -44.70 14.31 51.03
CA ALA A 106 -45.27 15.60 51.40
C ALA A 106 -46.78 15.66 51.11
N SER A 107 -47.23 15.12 49.97
CA SER A 107 -48.66 14.99 49.66
C SER A 107 -49.40 14.07 50.65
N MET A 108 -48.70 13.07 51.20
CA MET A 108 -49.25 12.17 52.23
C MET A 108 -49.38 12.86 53.60
N ARG A 109 -48.47 13.76 53.98
CA ARG A 109 -48.59 14.58 55.20
C ARG A 109 -49.69 15.64 55.09
N GLN A 110 -49.84 16.29 53.93
CA GLN A 110 -50.90 17.29 53.69
C GLN A 110 -52.31 16.67 53.80
N SER A 111 -52.43 15.35 53.64
CA SER A 111 -53.71 14.63 53.76
C SER A 111 -54.09 14.26 55.21
N GLN A 112 -53.25 14.56 56.20
CA GLN A 112 -53.52 14.31 57.63
C GLN A 112 -53.97 15.56 58.42
N ASP A 113 -53.79 16.75 57.87
CA ASP A 113 -54.44 17.97 58.37
C ASP A 113 -55.62 18.30 57.45
N GLY A 114 -56.73 17.63 57.72
CA GLY A 114 -58.02 18.04 57.20
C GLY A 114 -58.41 19.40 57.79
N GLY A 115 -58.88 20.30 56.93
CA GLY A 115 -59.86 21.29 57.33
C GLY A 115 -59.41 22.74 57.25
N SER A 116 -59.81 23.36 56.14
CA SER A 116 -60.48 24.66 56.12
C SER A 116 -59.69 25.86 55.60
N SER A 117 -60.44 26.56 54.76
CA SER A 117 -60.42 27.99 54.50
C SER A 117 -59.58 28.48 53.34
N ALA A 118 -60.31 28.78 52.27
CA ALA A 118 -59.92 29.61 51.16
C ALA A 118 -59.48 31.00 51.62
N ALA A 119 -58.41 31.51 51.01
CA ALA A 119 -58.23 32.93 50.76
C ALA A 119 -57.23 33.12 49.60
N MET A 120 -57.70 33.64 48.48
CA MET A 120 -56.85 34.47 47.61
C MET A 120 -56.60 35.80 48.34
N PRO A 121 -55.44 36.44 48.15
CA PRO A 121 -55.43 37.55 47.18
C PRO A 121 -54.12 37.77 46.39
N ALA A 122 -54.34 38.42 45.25
CA ALA A 122 -53.63 39.56 44.64
C ALA A 122 -52.09 39.70 44.73
N ALA A 123 -51.50 39.62 43.53
CA ALA A 123 -50.56 40.55 42.90
C ALA A 123 -49.79 41.58 43.76
N VAL A 124 -48.45 41.58 43.61
CA VAL A 124 -47.70 42.79 43.27
C VAL A 124 -46.65 42.46 42.20
N SER A 125 -46.66 43.25 41.12
CA SER A 125 -45.62 43.35 40.10
C SER A 125 -44.58 44.39 40.51
N ALA A 126 -43.33 44.22 40.05
CA ALA A 126 -42.44 45.24 39.45
C ALA A 126 -40.97 44.81 39.70
N SER A 127 -40.21 44.38 38.69
CA SER A 127 -39.66 45.13 37.54
C SER A 127 -38.50 46.02 37.98
N ALA A 128 -37.26 45.70 37.57
CA ALA A 128 -36.60 46.23 36.36
C ALA A 128 -35.96 47.60 36.67
N GLY A 129 -34.88 48.05 36.05
CA GLY A 129 -33.98 47.55 35.02
C GLY A 129 -32.58 48.07 35.37
N GLY A 130 -31.53 47.83 34.61
CA GLY A 130 -31.54 47.86 33.15
C GLY A 130 -30.77 49.09 32.69
N GLU A 131 -29.69 48.79 31.97
CA GLU A 131 -29.32 49.50 30.75
C GLU A 131 -28.63 50.87 30.97
N SER A 132 -27.81 51.39 30.07
CA SER A 132 -27.80 51.34 28.62
C SER A 132 -26.50 52.03 28.14
N GLY A 133 -26.26 51.99 26.83
CA GLY A 133 -25.58 53.08 26.14
C GLY A 133 -24.41 52.63 25.28
N GLN A 134 -24.65 52.03 24.12
CA GLN A 134 -24.90 52.67 22.83
C GLN A 134 -23.67 53.23 22.10
N SER A 135 -23.51 52.72 20.87
CA SER A 135 -23.19 53.40 19.61
C SER A 135 -22.05 54.43 19.53
N ARG A 136 -21.10 54.13 18.64
CA ARG A 136 -20.73 55.05 17.56
C ARG A 136 -20.23 54.32 16.31
N LEU A 137 -20.67 54.84 15.18
CA LEU A 137 -20.19 54.59 13.82
C LEU A 137 -18.71 54.97 13.64
N MET A 138 -18.04 54.34 12.65
CA MET A 138 -17.48 54.99 11.43
C MET A 138 -16.11 54.40 10.98
N LYS A 139 -16.14 53.69 9.84
CA LYS A 139 -15.25 53.73 8.64
C LYS A 139 -13.72 53.55 8.81
N ASP A 140 -13.11 52.56 8.13
CA ASP A 140 -12.33 52.77 6.89
C ASP A 140 -11.77 51.44 6.30
N GLN A 141 -11.36 51.52 5.03
CA GLN A 141 -11.10 50.49 4.01
C GLN A 141 -9.82 49.66 4.19
N GLY A 142 -9.73 48.52 3.47
CA GLY A 142 -8.48 47.80 3.26
C GLY A 142 -8.58 46.42 2.59
N GLN A 143 -8.73 46.43 1.26
CA GLN A 143 -8.24 45.45 0.26
C GLN A 143 -7.97 43.98 0.63
N GLY A 144 -8.75 43.09 0.00
CA GLY A 144 -8.27 42.18 -1.04
C GLY A 144 -7.37 41.00 -0.65
N TYR A 145 -7.97 39.81 -0.59
CA TYR A 145 -7.45 38.65 -1.33
C TYR A 145 -8.56 37.64 -1.57
N ALA A 146 -8.96 37.48 -2.84
CA ALA A 146 -9.81 36.40 -3.28
C ALA A 146 -8.94 35.14 -3.42
N GLY A 147 -9.03 34.25 -2.42
CA GLY A 147 -8.52 32.88 -2.50
C GLY A 147 -9.70 31.93 -2.56
N SER A 148 -10.05 31.51 -3.77
CA SER A 148 -11.07 30.51 -4.06
C SER A 148 -10.70 29.19 -3.36
N ALA A 149 -11.36 28.89 -2.25
CA ALA A 149 -11.36 27.55 -1.67
C ALA A 149 -12.27 26.69 -2.53
N SER A 150 -11.69 26.05 -3.56
CA SER A 150 -12.30 24.87 -4.16
C SER A 150 -12.33 23.78 -3.10
N GLU A 151 -13.54 23.57 -2.59
CA GLU A 151 -14.05 22.33 -2.03
C GLU A 151 -13.45 21.15 -2.81
N SER A 152 -12.47 20.48 -2.20
CA SER A 152 -11.98 19.19 -2.70
C SER A 152 -12.94 18.12 -2.19
N PRO A 153 -13.60 17.35 -3.06
CA PRO A 153 -14.40 16.22 -2.60
C PRO A 153 -13.47 15.22 -1.92
N SER A 154 -13.84 14.90 -0.67
CA SER A 154 -13.32 13.78 0.11
C SER A 154 -13.26 12.52 -0.77
N PRO A 155 -12.13 11.80 -0.85
CA PRO A 155 -12.11 10.53 -1.55
C PRO A 155 -12.95 9.54 -0.75
N GLU A 156 -14.16 9.31 -1.23
CA GLU A 156 -14.97 8.18 -0.82
C GLU A 156 -14.15 6.90 -1.03
N ALA A 157 -14.18 6.06 0.01
CA ALA A 157 -13.72 4.69 0.08
C ALA A 157 -13.36 4.07 -1.28
N GLN A 158 -12.07 4.15 -1.64
CA GLN A 158 -11.52 3.26 -2.65
C GLN A 158 -11.51 1.87 -2.02
N ASP A 159 -12.48 1.08 -2.47
CA ASP A 159 -12.59 -0.36 -2.38
C ASP A 159 -11.20 -0.99 -2.38
N ASN A 160 -10.80 -1.47 -1.21
CA ASN A 160 -9.53 -2.12 -0.98
C ASN A 160 -9.64 -3.55 -1.55
N GLN A 161 -9.72 -3.67 -2.88
CA GLN A 161 -9.47 -4.91 -3.58
C GLN A 161 -7.97 -5.20 -3.48
N VAL A 162 -7.61 -5.68 -2.30
CA VAL A 162 -6.40 -6.45 -2.05
C VAL A 162 -6.34 -7.52 -3.13
N PHE A 163 -5.43 -7.30 -4.10
CA PHE A 163 -4.87 -8.24 -5.07
C PHE A 163 -5.44 -9.66 -4.95
N SER A 164 -6.54 -9.91 -5.65
CA SER A 164 -6.93 -11.27 -6.04
C SER A 164 -6.58 -11.46 -7.51
N GLY A 165 -5.30 -11.27 -7.84
CA GLY A 165 -4.76 -11.93 -9.01
C GLY A 165 -4.78 -13.42 -8.73
N VAL A 166 -5.45 -14.19 -9.58
CA VAL A 166 -5.17 -15.64 -9.67
C VAL A 166 -3.65 -15.77 -9.76
N PRO A 167 -2.97 -16.68 -9.03
CA PRO A 167 -1.55 -16.89 -9.25
C PRO A 167 -1.37 -17.28 -10.72
N GLU A 168 -0.93 -16.32 -11.54
CA GLU A 168 -0.59 -16.58 -12.94
C GLU A 168 0.47 -17.67 -12.91
N LYS A 169 0.22 -18.80 -13.57
CA LYS A 169 1.23 -19.86 -13.60
C LYS A 169 2.46 -19.29 -14.27
N ARG A 170 3.52 -19.17 -13.48
CA ARG A 170 4.78 -18.60 -13.90
C ARG A 170 5.89 -19.63 -13.79
N ARG A 171 6.75 -19.67 -14.81
CA ARG A 171 7.90 -20.58 -14.85
C ARG A 171 9.12 -19.81 -15.32
N VAL A 172 10.20 -19.94 -14.56
CA VAL A 172 11.50 -19.38 -14.91
C VAL A 172 12.42 -20.52 -15.31
N VAL A 173 13.02 -20.42 -16.48
CA VAL A 173 14.02 -21.37 -16.97
C VAL A 173 15.27 -20.62 -17.42
N LYS A 174 16.43 -21.22 -17.18
CA LYS A 174 17.72 -20.66 -17.56
C LYS A 174 18.40 -21.61 -18.54
N GLY A 175 19.09 -21.05 -19.53
CA GLY A 175 19.90 -21.81 -20.48
C GLY A 175 21.21 -21.09 -20.77
N THR A 176 22.20 -21.86 -21.19
CA THR A 176 23.53 -21.33 -21.51
C THR A 176 24.12 -22.16 -22.65
N GLU A 177 24.57 -21.48 -23.69
CA GLU A 177 25.27 -22.08 -24.83
C GLU A 177 26.50 -21.23 -25.15
N GLY A 178 27.70 -21.80 -24.95
CA GLY A 178 28.95 -21.06 -25.10
C GLY A 178 28.97 -19.79 -24.22
N PRO A 179 29.23 -18.60 -24.77
CA PRO A 179 29.23 -17.35 -24.03
C PRO A 179 27.82 -16.76 -23.82
N VAL A 180 26.78 -17.35 -24.43
CA VAL A 180 25.42 -16.81 -24.42
C VAL A 180 24.64 -17.40 -23.25
N HIS A 181 24.12 -16.53 -22.39
CA HIS A 181 23.22 -16.91 -21.30
C HIS A 181 21.82 -16.35 -21.57
N ALA A 182 20.79 -17.14 -21.28
CA ALA A 182 19.40 -16.72 -21.37
C ALA A 182 18.64 -17.11 -20.10
N THR A 183 17.86 -16.16 -19.57
CA THR A 183 16.81 -16.43 -18.59
C THR A 183 15.47 -16.12 -19.24
N VAL A 184 14.58 -17.09 -19.23
CA VAL A 184 13.24 -16.98 -19.81
C VAL A 184 12.22 -17.10 -18.70
N VAL A 185 11.28 -16.16 -18.67
CA VAL A 185 10.11 -16.15 -17.79
C VAL A 185 8.88 -16.36 -18.66
N LEU A 186 8.19 -17.47 -18.42
CA LEU A 186 6.92 -17.81 -19.04
C LEU A 186 5.80 -17.49 -18.06
N THR A 187 4.78 -16.79 -18.53
CA THR A 187 3.59 -16.46 -17.74
C THR A 187 2.34 -16.86 -18.52
N GLU A 188 1.50 -17.70 -17.91
CA GLU A 188 0.17 -18.06 -18.44
C GLU A 188 -0.74 -16.82 -18.41
N GLY A 189 -1.22 -16.41 -19.59
CA GLY A 189 -2.22 -15.37 -19.75
C GLY A 189 -3.54 -15.94 -20.29
N GLU A 190 -4.49 -15.06 -20.56
CA GLU A 190 -5.79 -15.43 -21.12
C GLU A 190 -5.64 -15.87 -22.59
N GLY A 191 -5.57 -17.18 -22.84
CA GLY A 191 -5.45 -17.76 -24.18
C GLY A 191 -4.08 -17.57 -24.85
N THR A 192 -3.12 -16.94 -24.18
CA THR A 192 -1.75 -16.74 -24.67
C THR A 192 -0.75 -17.02 -23.57
N THR A 193 0.50 -17.32 -23.96
CA THR A 193 1.62 -17.35 -23.03
C THR A 193 2.50 -16.16 -23.30
N THR A 194 2.72 -15.33 -22.28
CA THR A 194 3.72 -14.26 -22.33
C THR A 194 5.10 -14.86 -22.10
N VAL A 195 6.05 -14.46 -22.94
CA VAL A 195 7.44 -14.90 -22.84
C VAL A 195 8.31 -13.67 -22.68
N LYS A 196 8.93 -13.53 -21.52
CA LYS A 196 9.96 -12.52 -21.26
C LYS A 196 11.33 -13.20 -21.30
N VAL A 197 12.30 -12.60 -21.98
CA VAL A 197 13.67 -13.13 -22.08
C VAL A 197 14.67 -12.05 -21.75
N VAL A 198 15.64 -12.40 -20.90
CA VAL A 198 16.86 -11.63 -20.67
C VAL A 198 18.02 -12.47 -21.19
N VAL A 199 18.85 -11.87 -22.03
CA VAL A 199 20.01 -12.54 -22.65
C VAL A 199 21.29 -11.77 -22.38
N SER A 200 22.42 -12.45 -22.25
CA SER A 200 23.75 -11.82 -22.20
C SER A 200 24.74 -12.59 -23.08
N GLY A 201 25.88 -11.97 -23.40
CA GLY A 201 26.92 -12.59 -24.22
C GLY A 201 26.68 -12.57 -25.73
N ILE A 202 25.63 -11.90 -26.21
CA ILE A 202 25.36 -11.69 -27.65
C ILE A 202 25.95 -10.36 -28.10
N ALA A 203 26.59 -10.32 -29.27
CA ALA A 203 27.19 -9.11 -29.82
C ALA A 203 26.16 -7.99 -30.04
N LYS A 204 26.51 -6.77 -29.69
CA LYS A 204 25.68 -5.58 -29.95
C LYS A 204 25.46 -5.40 -31.45
N GLY A 205 24.24 -5.05 -31.84
CA GLY A 205 23.78 -4.89 -33.22
C GLY A 205 23.21 -6.16 -33.84
N THR A 206 23.29 -7.31 -33.15
CA THR A 206 22.78 -8.58 -33.68
C THR A 206 21.25 -8.59 -33.72
N PRO A 207 20.60 -8.79 -34.88
CA PRO A 207 19.17 -9.02 -34.94
C PRO A 207 18.85 -10.44 -34.46
N CYS A 208 17.97 -10.52 -33.47
CA CYS A 208 17.55 -11.74 -32.80
C CYS A 208 16.03 -11.95 -32.92
N ARG A 209 15.64 -13.21 -32.85
CA ARG A 209 14.26 -13.67 -32.84
C ARG A 209 14.04 -14.63 -31.67
N LEU A 210 12.90 -14.49 -31.01
CA LEU A 210 12.46 -15.34 -29.92
C LEU A 210 11.46 -16.34 -30.50
N ASP A 211 11.89 -17.59 -30.61
CA ASP A 211 11.06 -18.67 -31.11
C ASP A 211 10.62 -19.56 -29.94
N VAL A 212 9.31 -19.78 -29.81
CA VAL A 212 8.72 -20.71 -28.85
C VAL A 212 8.37 -22.00 -29.58
N VAL A 213 8.82 -23.12 -29.03
CA VAL A 213 8.58 -24.46 -29.57
C VAL A 213 7.70 -25.22 -28.59
N GLY A 214 6.60 -25.75 -29.10
CA GLY A 214 5.73 -26.60 -28.30
C GLY A 214 6.09 -28.08 -28.40
N ALA A 215 5.53 -28.89 -27.49
CA ALA A 215 5.77 -30.33 -27.40
C ALA A 215 5.40 -31.09 -28.69
N GLY A 216 4.48 -30.56 -29.49
CA GLY A 216 4.10 -31.12 -30.81
C GLY A 216 5.03 -30.73 -31.96
N GLY A 217 6.13 -30.00 -31.68
CA GLY A 217 7.10 -29.56 -32.68
C GLY A 217 6.73 -28.28 -33.43
N GLN A 218 5.53 -27.73 -33.22
CA GLN A 218 5.17 -26.42 -33.77
C GLN A 218 6.07 -25.32 -33.20
N ARG A 219 6.54 -24.44 -34.08
CA ARG A 219 7.35 -23.27 -33.74
C ARG A 219 6.57 -21.99 -34.03
N GLN A 220 6.58 -21.05 -33.09
CA GLN A 220 6.02 -19.71 -33.26
C GLN A 220 7.03 -18.66 -32.85
N THR A 221 7.21 -17.64 -33.67
CA THR A 221 7.99 -16.46 -33.30
C THR A 221 7.17 -15.58 -32.36
N ALA A 222 7.62 -15.42 -31.13
CA ALA A 222 6.98 -14.59 -30.12
C ALA A 222 7.41 -13.12 -30.16
N ALA A 223 8.66 -12.85 -30.56
CA ALA A 223 9.20 -11.50 -30.68
C ALA A 223 10.44 -11.46 -31.59
N ASN A 224 10.79 -10.25 -32.05
CA ASN A 224 12.06 -9.94 -32.68
C ASN A 224 12.65 -8.66 -32.06
N TRP A 225 13.98 -8.57 -32.02
CA TRP A 225 14.66 -7.39 -31.51
C TRP A 225 16.07 -7.30 -32.08
N VAL A 226 16.70 -6.14 -31.93
CA VAL A 226 18.14 -5.99 -32.16
C VAL A 226 18.81 -5.84 -30.81
N VAL A 227 19.85 -6.66 -30.57
CA VAL A 227 20.65 -6.62 -29.35
C VAL A 227 21.33 -5.26 -29.26
N ASN A 228 20.81 -4.39 -28.42
CA ASN A 228 21.45 -3.11 -28.10
C ASN A 228 21.75 -3.12 -26.60
N LYS A 229 22.94 -2.67 -26.21
CA LYS A 229 23.23 -2.37 -24.79
C LYS A 229 22.12 -1.50 -24.19
N ALA A 230 21.68 -0.50 -24.96
CA ALA A 230 20.54 0.35 -24.63
C ALA A 230 19.15 -0.27 -24.91
N ALA A 231 19.04 -1.57 -25.17
CA ALA A 231 17.79 -2.33 -25.16
C ALA A 231 17.71 -3.22 -23.91
N TYR A 232 18.83 -3.74 -23.41
CA TYR A 232 18.88 -4.27 -22.05
C TYR A 232 18.65 -3.18 -21.02
N ASP A 233 19.36 -2.06 -21.19
CA ASP A 233 19.26 -0.94 -20.27
C ASP A 233 17.95 -0.17 -20.43
N ARG A 234 17.06 -0.37 -21.41
CA ARG A 234 15.91 0.56 -21.58
C ARG A 234 14.54 -0.06 -21.66
N SER A 235 14.49 -1.33 -22.03
CA SER A 235 13.22 -2.03 -22.28
C SER A 235 12.89 -3.05 -21.19
N GLY A 236 13.74 -3.20 -20.17
CA GLY A 236 13.65 -4.38 -19.32
C GLY A 236 13.84 -5.67 -20.15
N PRO A 237 13.38 -6.83 -19.67
CA PRO A 237 13.40 -8.06 -20.46
C PRO A 237 12.70 -7.88 -21.81
N PHE A 238 13.23 -8.50 -22.87
CA PHE A 238 12.52 -8.55 -24.16
C PHE A 238 11.26 -9.39 -23.99
N GLN A 239 10.12 -8.83 -24.38
CA GLN A 239 8.82 -9.47 -24.21
C GLN A 239 8.22 -9.83 -25.56
N GLY A 240 7.63 -11.03 -25.64
CA GLY A 240 6.79 -11.50 -26.72
C GLY A 240 5.61 -12.30 -26.20
N SER A 241 4.76 -12.74 -27.12
CA SER A 241 3.62 -13.61 -26.79
C SER A 241 3.45 -14.71 -27.84
N THR A 242 2.88 -15.83 -27.40
CA THR A 242 2.58 -16.98 -28.27
C THR A 242 1.19 -17.53 -27.95
N THR A 243 0.55 -18.17 -28.93
CA THR A 243 -0.68 -18.93 -28.71
C THR A 243 -0.41 -20.38 -28.30
N ILE A 244 0.86 -20.80 -28.23
CA ILE A 244 1.22 -22.10 -27.65
C ILE A 244 0.86 -22.07 -26.16
N PRO A 245 0.02 -23.00 -25.66
CA PRO A 245 -0.38 -23.02 -24.26
C PRO A 245 0.83 -23.20 -23.33
N PHE A 246 0.80 -22.54 -22.18
CA PHE A 246 1.91 -22.52 -21.21
C PHE A 246 2.44 -23.93 -20.87
N GLY A 247 1.54 -24.89 -20.61
CA GLY A 247 1.91 -26.27 -20.27
C GLY A 247 2.38 -27.13 -21.47
N SER A 248 2.28 -26.60 -22.69
CA SER A 248 2.66 -27.30 -23.91
C SER A 248 3.97 -26.78 -24.51
N ILE A 249 4.62 -25.79 -23.89
CA ILE A 249 5.92 -25.27 -24.32
C ILE A 249 7.02 -26.23 -23.87
N SER A 250 7.84 -26.71 -24.81
CA SER A 250 8.94 -27.64 -24.54
C SER A 250 10.32 -26.98 -24.67
N LYS A 251 10.43 -25.92 -25.47
CA LYS A 251 11.69 -25.22 -25.69
C LYS A 251 11.44 -23.76 -26.07
N VAL A 252 12.32 -22.88 -25.63
CA VAL A 252 12.39 -21.48 -26.08
C VAL A 252 13.77 -21.25 -26.67
N GLU A 253 13.85 -20.66 -27.85
CA GLU A 253 15.10 -20.43 -28.58
C GLU A 253 15.27 -18.97 -28.91
N VAL A 254 16.50 -18.49 -28.73
CA VAL A 254 16.94 -17.22 -29.30
C VAL A 254 17.74 -17.53 -30.54
N THR A 255 17.26 -17.09 -31.68
CA THR A 255 17.86 -17.31 -33.00
C THR A 255 18.30 -15.99 -33.62
N THR A 256 19.26 -16.02 -34.54
CA THR A 256 19.54 -14.88 -35.43
C THR A 256 18.46 -14.77 -36.50
N GLU A 257 18.37 -13.62 -37.17
CA GLU A 257 17.50 -13.47 -38.34
C GLU A 257 17.82 -14.49 -39.46
N GLN A 258 19.07 -14.96 -39.52
CA GLN A 258 19.54 -15.98 -40.46
C GLN A 258 19.15 -17.41 -40.07
N GLY A 259 18.50 -17.60 -38.92
CA GLY A 259 18.02 -18.89 -38.43
C GLY A 259 19.05 -19.70 -37.64
N GLU A 260 20.20 -19.11 -37.28
CA GLU A 260 21.18 -19.75 -36.40
C GLU A 260 20.70 -19.66 -34.94
N THR A 261 20.67 -20.79 -34.21
CA THR A 261 20.34 -20.81 -32.79
C THR A 261 21.53 -20.32 -31.96
N LEU A 262 21.33 -19.23 -31.22
CA LEU A 262 22.33 -18.68 -30.30
C LEU A 262 22.26 -19.33 -28.92
N VAL A 263 21.05 -19.66 -28.46
CA VAL A 263 20.80 -20.38 -27.21
C VAL A 263 19.42 -21.03 -27.22
N GLY A 264 19.34 -22.30 -26.85
CA GLY A 264 18.11 -23.01 -26.58
C GLY A 264 17.90 -23.28 -25.10
N VAL A 265 16.72 -22.93 -24.58
CA VAL A 265 16.32 -23.18 -23.19
C VAL A 265 15.20 -24.22 -23.17
N THR A 266 15.49 -25.39 -22.60
CA THR A 266 14.50 -26.46 -22.45
C THR A 266 13.55 -26.13 -21.31
N VAL A 267 12.26 -26.38 -21.54
CA VAL A 267 11.18 -26.16 -20.57
C VAL A 267 10.71 -27.54 -20.08
N PRO A 268 10.82 -27.84 -18.78
CA PRO A 268 10.53 -29.16 -18.22
C PRO A 268 9.03 -29.49 -18.10
#